data_AF-A0A4R4XXI0-F1
#
_entry.id   AF-A0A4R4XXI0-F1
#
_cell.length_a   1.000
_cell.length_b   1.000
_cell.length_c   1.000
_cell.angle_alpha   90.00
_cell.angle_beta   90.00
_cell.angle_gamma   90.00
#
_symmetry.space_group_name_H-M   'P 1'
#
loop_
_entity.id
_entity.type
_entity.pdbx_description
1 polymer ?
#
loop_
_entity_poly.entity_id
_entity_poly.type
_entity_poly.pdbx_seq_one_letter_code
_entity_poly.pdbx_strand_id
1 'polypeptide(L)'
;MGLGVYALGRLPGAEADELSAHLLGCPPCRAELAELRSVAELLRRTIAQRPASGPGHTRIVPARKGAGRGMRTGAFGTRFSGGACAYGSRGSGRSR
;
A
#
# COMPACT_ATOMS: atom_id res chain seq x y z
N MET A 1 -20.91 0.59 -14.45
CA MET A 1 -20.84 -0.72 -15.12
C MET A 1 -19.39 -1.22 -15.06
N GLY A 2 -19.14 -2.46 -14.63
CA GLY A 2 -17.79 -2.99 -14.42
C GLY A 2 -17.07 -3.46 -15.69
N LEU A 3 -16.89 -2.60 -16.71
CA LEU A 3 -16.33 -2.98 -18.02
C LEU A 3 -14.89 -3.52 -17.94
N GLY A 4 -14.06 -2.98 -17.06
CA GLY A 4 -12.69 -3.48 -16.86
C GLY A 4 -12.65 -4.89 -16.26
N VAL A 5 -13.51 -5.18 -15.27
CA VAL A 5 -13.60 -6.50 -14.63
C VAL A 5 -14.19 -7.53 -15.60
N TYR A 6 -15.17 -7.11 -16.40
CA TYR A 6 -15.72 -7.89 -17.50
C TYR A 6 -14.66 -8.22 -18.56
N ALA A 7 -13.87 -7.23 -19.00
CA ALA A 7 -12.79 -7.44 -19.97
C ALA A 7 -11.69 -8.40 -19.46
N LEU A 8 -11.48 -8.47 -18.15
CA LEU A 8 -10.57 -9.42 -17.51
C LEU A 8 -11.18 -10.82 -17.33
N GLY A 9 -12.47 -11.02 -17.64
CA GLY A 9 -13.19 -12.29 -17.43
C GLY A 9 -13.36 -12.63 -15.95
N ARG A 10 -13.49 -11.61 -15.08
CA ARG A 10 -13.57 -11.77 -13.62
C ARG A 10 -14.93 -11.40 -13.04
N LEU A 11 -15.87 -11.01 -13.89
CA LEU A 11 -17.23 -10.67 -13.46
C LEU A 11 -18.02 -11.97 -13.23
N PRO A 12 -18.81 -12.09 -12.14
CA PRO A 12 -19.66 -13.26 -11.89
C PRO A 12 -20.64 -13.50 -13.05
N GLY A 13 -21.05 -14.76 -13.26
CA GLY A 13 -21.85 -15.15 -14.44
C GLY A 13 -23.10 -14.29 -14.66
N ALA A 14 -23.94 -14.13 -13.64
CA ALA A 14 -25.17 -13.33 -13.75
C ALA A 14 -24.88 -11.86 -14.12
N GLU A 15 -23.89 -11.24 -13.49
CA GLU A 15 -23.48 -9.86 -13.79
C GLU A 15 -22.84 -9.75 -15.20
N ALA A 16 -22.12 -10.77 -15.65
CA ALA A 16 -21.56 -10.83 -17.00
C ALA A 16 -22.65 -10.96 -18.06
N ASP A 17 -23.70 -11.74 -17.79
CA ASP A 17 -24.84 -11.90 -18.69
C ASP A 17 -25.64 -10.59 -18.83
N GLU A 18 -25.91 -9.92 -17.70
CA GLU A 18 -26.56 -8.59 -17.69
C GLU A 18 -25.76 -7.55 -18.49
N LEU A 19 -24.45 -7.51 -18.27
CA LEU A 19 -23.57 -6.58 -19.00
C LEU A 19 -23.46 -6.96 -20.48
N SER A 20 -23.45 -8.25 -20.82
CA SER A 20 -23.46 -8.73 -22.21
C SER A 20 -24.74 -8.29 -22.93
N ALA A 21 -25.90 -8.42 -22.28
CA ALA A 21 -27.17 -7.94 -22.82
C ALA A 21 -27.17 -6.42 -23.05
N HIS A 22 -26.61 -5.64 -22.11
CA HIS A 22 -26.46 -4.19 -22.27
C HIS A 22 -25.58 -3.83 -23.48
N LEU A 23 -24.46 -4.54 -23.68
CA LEU A 23 -23.52 -4.28 -24.77
C LEU A 23 -24.13 -4.53 -26.17
N LEU A 24 -25.17 -5.35 -26.28
CA LEU A 24 -25.90 -5.52 -27.55
C LEU A 24 -26.58 -4.22 -27.99
N GLY A 25 -27.10 -3.44 -27.03
CA GLY A 25 -27.86 -2.21 -27.29
C GLY A 25 -27.08 -0.90 -27.11
N CYS A 26 -25.84 -0.94 -26.62
CA CYS A 26 -25.11 0.26 -26.20
C CYS A 26 -23.79 0.46 -26.97
N PRO A 27 -23.80 1.17 -28.11
CA PRO A 27 -22.58 1.53 -28.85
C PRO A 27 -21.48 2.21 -28.02
N PRO A 28 -21.74 3.18 -27.12
CA PRO A 28 -20.66 3.83 -26.38
C PRO A 28 -19.95 2.87 -25.40
N CYS A 29 -20.69 1.99 -24.71
CA CYS A 29 -20.07 0.99 -23.84
C CYS A 29 -19.28 -0.06 -24.63
N ARG A 30 -19.67 -0.38 -25.88
CA ARG A 30 -18.85 -1.22 -26.77
C ARG A 30 -17.55 -0.53 -27.18
N ALA A 31 -17.59 0.78 -27.44
CA ALA A 31 -16.39 1.55 -27.76
C ALA A 31 -15.43 1.58 -26.56
N GLU A 32 -15.93 1.89 -25.37
CA GLU A 32 -15.14 1.85 -24.14
C GLU A 32 -14.55 0.45 -23.90
N LEU A 33 -15.36 -0.61 -24.08
CA LEU A 33 -14.86 -1.98 -23.98
C LEU A 33 -13.74 -2.26 -24.99
N ALA A 34 -13.83 -1.73 -26.21
CA ALA A 34 -12.79 -1.89 -27.22
C ALA A 34 -11.46 -1.23 -26.80
N GLU A 35 -11.51 -0.03 -26.22
CA GLU A 35 -10.33 0.66 -25.68
C GLU A 35 -9.66 -0.14 -24.56
N LEU A 36 -10.45 -0.81 -23.71
CA LEU A 36 -9.95 -1.60 -22.59
C LEU A 36 -9.32 -2.95 -23.00
N ARG A 37 -9.57 -3.45 -24.22
CA ARG A 37 -9.13 -4.80 -24.65
C ARG A 37 -7.62 -4.97 -24.59
N SER A 38 -6.85 -3.98 -25.03
CA SER A 38 -5.38 -4.05 -25.08
C SER A 38 -4.77 -4.15 -23.69
N VAL A 39 -5.26 -3.33 -22.74
CA VAL A 39 -4.84 -3.35 -21.34
C VAL A 39 -5.26 -4.65 -20.66
N ALA A 40 -6.50 -5.12 -20.89
CA ALA A 40 -6.98 -6.37 -20.32
C ALA A 40 -6.18 -7.59 -20.81
N GLU A 41 -5.75 -7.61 -22.07
CA GLU A 41 -4.87 -8.66 -22.60
C GLU A 41 -3.50 -8.66 -21.91
N LEU A 42 -2.87 -7.49 -21.76
CA LEU A 42 -1.58 -7.37 -21.06
C LEU A 42 -1.67 -7.86 -19.60
N LEU A 43 -2.73 -7.46 -18.91
CA LEU A 43 -2.97 -7.86 -17.52
C LEU A 43 -3.23 -9.36 -17.39
N ARG A 44 -4.03 -9.95 -18.28
CA ARG A 44 -4.28 -11.41 -18.29
C ARG A 44 -2.99 -12.21 -18.44
N ARG A 45 -2.09 -11.80 -19.34
CA ARG A 45 -0.78 -12.44 -19.52
C ARG A 45 0.07 -12.35 -18.25
N THR A 46 0.13 -11.17 -17.64
CA THR A 46 0.92 -10.94 -16.42
C THR A 46 0.40 -11.74 -15.23
N ILE A 47 -0.93 -11.82 -15.08
CA ILE A 47 -1.57 -12.61 -14.01
C ILE A 47 -1.34 -14.10 -14.24
N ALA A 48 -1.47 -14.59 -15.47
CA ALA A 48 -1.27 -16.00 -15.80
C ALA A 48 0.18 -16.47 -15.62
N GLN A 49 1.14 -15.57 -15.87
CA GLN A 49 2.57 -15.85 -15.71
C GLN A 49 3.05 -15.77 -14.26
N ARG A 50 2.24 -15.22 -13.35
CA ARG A 50 2.60 -15.19 -11.93
C ARG A 50 2.53 -16.62 -11.40
N PRO A 51 3.66 -17.26 -11.05
CA PRO A 51 3.59 -18.52 -10.32
C PRO A 51 2.72 -18.29 -9.10
N ALA A 52 1.81 -19.23 -8.80
CA ALA A 52 0.91 -19.15 -7.67
C ALA A 52 1.74 -18.79 -6.42
N SER A 53 1.76 -17.50 -6.09
CA SER A 53 2.41 -17.05 -4.88
C SER A 53 1.60 -17.73 -3.80
N GLY A 54 2.27 -18.52 -2.94
CA GLY A 54 1.65 -19.14 -1.78
C GLY A 54 0.86 -18.13 -0.93
N PRO A 55 0.20 -18.58 0.15
CA PRO A 55 -0.81 -17.81 0.88
C PRO A 55 -0.40 -16.35 1.05
N GLY A 56 -1.33 -15.47 0.63
CA GLY A 56 -1.10 -14.08 0.27
C GLY A 56 -0.23 -13.28 1.22
N HIS A 57 0.31 -12.20 0.65
CA HIS A 57 1.15 -11.18 1.28
C HIS A 57 0.51 -10.55 2.52
N THR A 58 0.44 -11.29 3.62
CA THR A 58 0.54 -10.69 4.92
C THR A 58 1.97 -10.15 4.96
N ARG A 59 2.14 -8.83 4.80
CA ARG A 59 3.44 -8.21 5.11
C ARG A 59 3.68 -8.46 6.58
N ILE A 60 4.40 -9.52 6.91
CA ILE A 60 5.02 -9.66 8.22
C ILE A 60 6.10 -8.57 8.24
N VAL A 61 5.75 -7.41 8.77
CA VAL A 61 6.74 -6.39 9.12
C VAL A 61 7.51 -7.00 10.29
N PRO A 62 8.81 -7.31 10.16
CA PRO A 62 9.57 -7.74 11.32
C PRO A 62 9.48 -6.60 12.34
N ALA A 63 9.08 -6.94 13.57
CA ALA A 63 9.15 -6.02 14.68
C ALA A 63 10.59 -5.51 14.73
N ARG A 64 10.78 -4.22 14.40
CA ARG A 64 12.08 -3.59 14.55
C ARG A 64 12.43 -3.78 16.01
N LYS A 65 13.43 -4.61 16.32
CA LYS A 65 13.96 -4.75 17.66
C LYS A 65 14.54 -3.38 17.98
N GLY A 66 13.74 -2.52 18.59
CA GLY A 66 14.18 -1.21 19.02
C GLY A 66 15.41 -1.44 19.87
N ALA A 67 16.52 -0.77 19.55
CA ALA A 67 17.62 -0.65 20.48
C ALA A 67 17.02 0.07 21.69
N GLY A 68 16.64 -0.70 22.71
CA GLY A 68 15.98 -0.19 23.90
C GLY A 68 16.82 0.97 24.41
N ARG A 69 16.25 2.18 24.38
CA ARG A 69 16.77 3.25 25.23
C ARG A 69 16.41 2.81 26.64
N GLY A 70 17.35 2.11 27.27
CA GLY A 70 17.21 1.57 28.61
C GLY A 70 16.66 2.63 29.55
N MET A 71 15.82 2.18 30.47
CA MET A 71 15.36 2.96 31.61
C MET A 71 16.59 3.58 32.27
N ARG A 72 16.71 4.91 32.26
CA ARG A 72 17.71 5.60 33.06
C ARG A 72 17.27 5.45 34.51
N THR A 73 17.64 4.34 35.13
CA THR A 73 17.54 4.15 36.58
C THR A 73 18.45 5.19 37.22
N GLY A 74 17.87 6.33 37.60
CA GLY A 74 18.53 7.35 38.39
C GLY A 74 18.99 6.74 39.70
N ALA A 75 20.25 6.96 40.03
CA ALA A 75 20.79 6.65 41.34
C ALA A 75 20.04 7.51 42.37
N PHE A 76 19.22 6.86 43.19
CA PHE A 76 18.77 7.43 44.46
C PHE A 76 19.96 7.40 45.42
N GLY A 77 20.48 8.57 45.78
CA GLY A 77 21.40 8.66 46.91
C GLY A 77 22.21 9.94 46.97
N THR A 78 21.93 10.74 47.99
CA THR A 78 22.82 11.71 48.68
C THR A 78 23.18 13.03 47.98
N ARG A 79 22.35 14.05 48.27
CA ARG A 79 22.72 15.39 48.80
C ARG A 79 23.99 16.03 48.22
N PHE A 80 23.83 16.97 47.28
CA PHE A 80 24.62 18.21 47.29
C PHE A 80 23.78 19.39 46.80
N SER A 81 23.84 20.45 47.60
CA SER A 81 23.20 21.74 47.37
C SER A 81 23.85 22.48 46.21
N GLY A 82 23.04 23.21 45.44
CA GLY A 82 23.47 24.43 44.76
C GLY A 82 23.76 24.30 43.27
N GLY A 83 23.43 25.36 42.55
CA GLY A 83 23.85 25.60 41.16
C GLY A 83 22.68 25.44 40.19
N ALA A 84 21.78 26.41 40.13
CA ALA A 84 21.87 27.55 39.22
C ALA A 84 21.59 27.18 37.75
N CYS A 85 20.58 27.85 37.22
CA CYS A 85 20.15 27.84 35.83
C CYS A 85 21.34 28.00 34.87
N ALA A 86 21.42 27.13 33.86
CA ALA A 86 22.14 27.45 32.62
C ALA A 86 21.11 27.49 31.49
N TYR A 87 20.61 28.70 31.25
CA TYR A 87 20.09 29.08 29.95
C TYR A 87 21.28 29.29 29.00
N GLY A 88 21.12 28.90 27.74
CA GLY A 88 22.07 29.20 26.67
C GLY A 88 22.96 28.00 26.29
N SER A 89 23.34 27.80 25.04
CA SER A 89 23.24 28.73 23.91
C SER A 89 23.52 28.00 22.60
N ARG A 90 22.86 28.51 21.55
CA ARG A 90 23.34 28.62 20.16
C ARG A 90 23.59 27.32 19.40
N GLY A 91 22.67 27.06 18.47
CA GLY A 91 23.04 26.37 17.24
C GLY A 91 24.04 27.21 16.42
N SER A 92 24.89 26.52 15.67
CA SER A 92 25.52 27.02 14.45
C SER A 92 26.18 25.87 13.68
N GLY A 93 26.07 25.92 12.34
CA GLY A 93 26.93 25.21 11.38
C GLY A 93 26.36 23.88 10.88
N ARG A 94 25.61 23.80 9.76
CA ARG A 94 25.92 24.07 8.34
C ARG A 94 26.76 22.97 7.67
N SER A 95 26.13 22.33 6.66
CA SER A 95 26.60 21.87 5.33
C SER A 95 28.08 21.52 5.14
N ARG A 96 28.50 20.49 4.41
CA ARG A 96 27.95 19.76 3.25
C ARG A 96 28.40 18.30 3.32
#